data_AF-V5HMU9-F1
#
_entry.id   AF-V5HMU9-F1
#
_cell.length_a   1.000
_cell.length_b   1.000
_cell.length_c   1.000
_cell.angle_alpha   90.00
_cell.angle_beta   90.00
_cell.angle_gamma   90.00
#
_symmetry.space_group_name_H-M   'P 1'
#
loop_
_entity.id
_entity.type
_entity.pdbx_description
1 polymer ?
#
loop_
_entity_poly.entity_id
_entity_poly.type
_entity_poly.pdbx_seq_one_letter_code
_entity_poly.pdbx_strand_id
1 'polypeptide(L)'
;MSRQLMVFVISLLTLMGCSSSRYDLKAGVSEDRALCVTRLTQWQDEPTLYYDSQSWLKNDLLKYKGVNEQLLTERQSLLASINAYYESGDEKPIPSKLTNQINDIIAKESQQSEVLESLVAANECWYQVTFKENNQFTFTAFSLELASILALYDAYFSAANITNNDVEIRRAFNREDKGYGKQENALEAYAAYALDLSNIQRIREQINYFNLNIEAYRPQIMDKDIEYLYLSIVQSPSFKALPRYTPEELISQRSQQRRNSIRDGVNSTNSAAVNGLSQFFGNVTGLFESRKGYLYQNEPVEQSIKSQLKAGDILLEKTPFRLTDKMIPGYWGHAAIWIGTEQDIKDLGIWDHPVVSQYHQEIKQGKLVAEALRSGVALNSLQHFMNIDDLLVITPTHRSDELRRTTIITTLRQIGKEYDFNYDIETTDKIVCSQLVYIAYDDIDWPHEKVIGRYTISPDNIVTEALQNEDLEPSILYLNGKEERVDVDKIRQLSREQA
;
A
#
# COMPACT_ATOMS: atom_id res chain seq x y z
N MET A 1 -19.25 20.50 43.48
CA MET A 1 -18.61 19.78 42.36
C MET A 1 -19.64 19.61 41.27
N SER A 2 -19.58 20.46 40.25
CA SER A 2 -20.70 20.74 39.34
C SER A 2 -20.82 19.72 38.21
N ARG A 3 -22.06 19.52 37.77
CA ARG A 3 -22.51 18.70 36.63
C ARG A 3 -21.89 19.03 35.26
N GLN A 4 -20.85 19.86 35.20
CA GLN A 4 -20.16 20.23 33.96
C GLN A 4 -19.01 19.29 33.56
N LEU A 5 -18.53 18.41 34.46
CA LEU A 5 -17.49 17.44 34.11
C LEU A 5 -18.03 16.16 33.41
N MET A 6 -19.33 15.91 33.47
CA MET A 6 -19.94 14.70 32.90
C MET A 6 -20.36 14.86 31.44
N VAL A 7 -20.47 16.10 30.95
CA VAL A 7 -20.84 16.38 29.55
C VAL A 7 -19.61 16.34 28.64
N PHE A 8 -18.40 16.62 29.15
CA PHE A 8 -17.16 16.60 28.36
C PHE A 8 -16.59 15.20 28.08
N VAL A 9 -16.99 14.18 28.85
CA VAL A 9 -16.59 12.78 28.60
C VAL A 9 -17.53 12.09 27.59
N ILE A 10 -18.74 12.61 27.41
CA ILE A 10 -19.73 12.05 26.46
C ILE A 10 -19.57 12.67 25.05
N SER A 11 -19.01 13.87 24.94
CA SER A 11 -18.72 14.52 23.65
C SER A 11 -17.39 14.10 22.99
N LEU A 12 -16.48 13.41 23.70
CA LEU A 12 -15.29 12.79 23.08
C LEU A 12 -15.55 11.38 22.51
N LEU A 13 -16.66 10.74 22.90
CA LEU A 13 -17.10 9.45 22.35
C LEU A 13 -17.89 9.60 21.04
N THR A 14 -18.23 10.82 20.62
CA THR A 14 -19.06 11.10 19.43
C THR A 14 -18.31 11.78 18.28
N LEU A 15 -17.00 12.03 18.43
CA LEU A 15 -16.17 12.67 17.39
C LEU A 15 -15.12 11.74 16.74
N MET A 16 -15.20 10.43 16.96
CA MET A 16 -14.36 9.41 16.29
C MET A 16 -15.18 8.35 15.53
N GLY A 17 -16.40 8.69 15.09
CA GLY A 17 -17.33 7.74 14.45
C GLY A 17 -17.55 7.90 12.95
N CYS A 18 -16.83 8.77 12.25
CA CYS A 18 -17.15 9.11 10.85
C CYS A 18 -16.22 8.54 9.77
N SER A 19 -15.37 7.54 10.06
CA SER A 19 -14.69 6.78 9.00
C SER A 19 -14.98 5.27 9.02
N SER A 20 -15.77 4.77 9.98
CA SER A 20 -16.18 3.36 10.00
C SER A 20 -17.31 3.03 9.01
N SER A 21 -17.82 3.98 8.22
CA SER A 21 -19.00 3.74 7.37
C SER A 21 -18.73 2.82 6.18
N ARG A 22 -17.47 2.57 5.79
CA ARG A 22 -17.12 1.53 4.80
C ARG A 22 -16.82 0.16 5.41
N TYR A 23 -16.47 0.10 6.70
CA TYR A 23 -16.34 -1.16 7.45
C TYR A 23 -17.58 -1.44 8.31
N ASP A 24 -18.69 -0.72 8.06
CA ASP A 24 -20.00 -1.10 8.60
C ASP A 24 -20.55 -2.21 7.69
N LEU A 25 -20.12 -3.44 8.02
CA LEU A 25 -20.55 -4.73 7.49
C LEU A 25 -22.06 -5.01 7.62
N LYS A 26 -22.91 -3.98 7.62
CA LYS A 26 -24.36 -4.11 7.75
C LYS A 26 -25.12 -3.73 6.50
N ALA A 27 -24.57 -2.88 5.63
CA ALA A 27 -25.27 -2.46 4.43
C ALA A 27 -25.22 -3.53 3.32
N GLY A 28 -24.02 -3.95 2.88
CA GLY A 28 -23.85 -4.97 1.83
C GLY A 28 -24.14 -6.41 2.29
N VAL A 29 -23.83 -6.71 3.55
CA VAL A 29 -24.08 -8.01 4.19
C VAL A 29 -25.57 -8.29 4.40
N SER A 30 -26.44 -7.28 4.36
CA SER A 30 -27.88 -7.48 4.58
C SER A 30 -28.53 -8.34 3.49
N GLU A 31 -28.13 -8.16 2.23
CA GLU A 31 -28.61 -8.94 1.10
C GLU A 31 -28.04 -10.37 1.13
N ASP A 32 -26.75 -10.53 1.42
CA ASP A 32 -26.11 -11.85 1.54
C ASP A 32 -26.66 -12.66 2.72
N ARG A 33 -26.97 -12.01 3.86
CA ARG A 33 -27.66 -12.66 4.97
C ARG A 33 -29.08 -13.08 4.60
N ALA A 34 -29.81 -12.22 3.90
CA ALA A 34 -31.14 -12.57 3.37
C ALA A 34 -31.06 -13.74 2.39
N LEU A 35 -29.99 -13.82 1.61
CA LEU A 35 -29.69 -14.94 0.71
C LEU A 35 -29.50 -16.25 1.49
N CYS A 36 -28.75 -16.23 2.60
CA CYS A 36 -28.60 -17.41 3.45
C CYS A 36 -29.96 -17.90 3.98
N VAL A 37 -30.77 -17.00 4.53
CA VAL A 37 -32.12 -17.33 5.04
C VAL A 37 -33.03 -17.88 3.93
N THR A 38 -32.95 -17.32 2.73
CA THR A 38 -33.71 -17.78 1.57
C THR A 38 -33.28 -19.19 1.16
N ARG A 39 -31.97 -19.44 1.04
CA ARG A 39 -31.39 -20.76 0.74
C ARG A 39 -31.80 -21.80 1.78
N LEU A 40 -31.79 -21.43 3.05
CA LEU A 40 -32.23 -22.28 4.15
C LEU A 40 -33.72 -22.64 4.04
N THR A 41 -34.58 -21.65 3.77
CA THR A 41 -36.03 -21.87 3.63
C THR A 41 -36.33 -22.83 2.47
N GLN A 42 -35.69 -22.62 1.31
CA GLN A 42 -35.84 -23.50 0.15
C GLN A 42 -35.39 -24.93 0.44
N TRP A 43 -34.28 -25.10 1.16
CA TRP A 43 -33.81 -26.41 1.56
C TRP A 43 -34.76 -27.12 2.53
N GLN A 44 -35.38 -26.39 3.47
CA GLN A 44 -36.37 -26.95 4.39
C GLN A 44 -37.65 -27.40 3.68
N ASP A 45 -38.07 -26.68 2.64
CA ASP A 45 -39.30 -26.98 1.88
C ASP A 45 -39.12 -28.23 0.98
N GLU A 46 -37.98 -28.37 0.28
CA GLU A 46 -37.73 -29.51 -0.63
C GLU A 46 -36.26 -30.04 -0.57
N PRO A 47 -35.87 -30.78 0.48
CA PRO A 47 -34.48 -31.20 0.70
C PRO A 47 -33.90 -32.10 -0.42
N THR A 48 -34.74 -32.89 -1.07
CA THR A 48 -34.34 -33.88 -2.10
C THR A 48 -34.13 -33.26 -3.48
N LEU A 49 -34.89 -32.22 -3.85
CA LEU A 49 -34.72 -31.47 -5.11
C LEU A 49 -33.60 -30.44 -5.00
N TYR A 50 -33.34 -29.93 -3.79
CA TYR A 50 -32.26 -29.00 -3.53
C TYR A 50 -30.87 -29.64 -3.78
N TYR A 51 -30.70 -30.94 -3.52
CA TYR A 51 -29.40 -31.63 -3.70
C TYR A 51 -28.89 -31.62 -5.15
N ASP A 52 -29.79 -31.64 -6.15
CA ASP A 52 -29.44 -31.69 -7.58
C ASP A 52 -29.15 -30.31 -8.21
N SER A 53 -29.39 -29.21 -7.50
CA SER A 53 -29.32 -27.83 -8.04
C SER A 53 -28.12 -26.99 -7.58
N GLN A 54 -27.07 -27.59 -7.01
CA GLN A 54 -26.05 -26.88 -6.21
C GLN A 54 -24.94 -26.16 -7.00
N SER A 55 -25.31 -25.36 -8.00
CA SER A 55 -24.37 -24.47 -8.69
C SER A 55 -23.78 -23.40 -7.77
N TRP A 56 -24.57 -22.88 -6.82
CA TRP A 56 -24.12 -21.78 -5.95
C TRP A 56 -23.07 -22.22 -4.93
N LEU A 57 -23.22 -23.38 -4.27
CA LEU A 57 -22.25 -23.84 -3.27
C LEU A 57 -20.91 -24.14 -3.93
N LYS A 58 -20.96 -24.74 -5.12
CA LYS A 58 -19.77 -24.95 -5.95
C LYS A 58 -19.11 -23.63 -6.37
N ASN A 59 -19.89 -22.61 -6.71
CA ASN A 59 -19.36 -21.29 -7.05
C ASN A 59 -18.71 -20.61 -5.83
N ASP A 60 -19.35 -20.69 -4.66
CA ASP A 60 -18.83 -20.10 -3.43
C ASP A 60 -17.55 -20.84 -2.95
N LEU A 61 -17.48 -22.17 -3.12
CA LEU A 61 -16.27 -22.97 -2.94
C LEU A 61 -15.14 -22.55 -3.89
N LEU A 62 -15.43 -22.32 -5.17
CA LEU A 62 -14.44 -21.87 -6.15
C LEU A 62 -13.91 -20.46 -5.81
N LYS A 63 -14.78 -19.55 -5.39
CA LYS A 63 -14.38 -18.21 -4.90
C LYS A 63 -13.47 -18.33 -3.69
N TYR A 64 -13.86 -19.13 -2.69
CA TYR A 64 -13.07 -19.35 -1.49
C TYR A 64 -11.68 -19.90 -1.82
N LYS A 65 -11.60 -20.96 -2.64
CA LYS A 65 -10.33 -21.54 -3.10
C LYS A 65 -9.44 -20.50 -3.78
N GLY A 66 -9.99 -19.71 -4.70
CA GLY A 66 -9.25 -18.67 -5.40
C GLY A 66 -8.66 -17.63 -4.46
N VAL A 67 -9.44 -17.14 -3.50
CA VAL A 67 -9.01 -16.12 -2.54
C VAL A 67 -8.06 -16.69 -1.48
N ASN A 68 -8.33 -17.88 -0.96
CA ASN A 68 -7.54 -18.49 0.10
C ASN A 68 -6.11 -18.82 -0.37
N GLU A 69 -5.93 -19.33 -1.59
CA GLU A 69 -4.58 -19.58 -2.14
C GLU A 69 -3.77 -18.30 -2.36
N GLN A 70 -4.43 -17.21 -2.77
CA GLN A 70 -3.79 -15.90 -2.91
C GLN A 70 -3.33 -15.37 -1.55
N LEU A 71 -4.22 -15.39 -0.55
CA LEU A 71 -3.91 -14.98 0.83
C LEU A 71 -2.72 -15.75 1.42
N LEU A 72 -2.68 -17.07 1.23
CA LEU A 72 -1.58 -17.90 1.72
C LEU A 72 -0.24 -17.52 1.07
N THR A 73 -0.24 -17.32 -0.25
CA THR A 73 0.95 -16.93 -1.01
C THR A 73 1.46 -15.54 -0.59
N GLU A 74 0.54 -14.58 -0.48
CA GLU A 74 0.84 -13.19 -0.11
C GLU A 74 1.40 -13.09 1.31
N ARG A 75 0.81 -13.81 2.27
CA ARG A 75 1.30 -13.84 3.65
C ARG A 75 2.68 -14.49 3.77
N GLN A 76 2.93 -15.58 3.05
CA GLN A 76 4.25 -16.20 3.05
C GLN A 76 5.31 -15.22 2.51
N SER A 77 4.99 -14.52 1.42
CA SER A 77 5.85 -13.50 0.84
C SER A 77 6.09 -12.33 1.80
N LEU A 78 5.03 -11.84 2.45
CA LEU A 78 5.10 -10.76 3.44
C LEU A 78 6.01 -11.11 4.63
N LEU A 79 5.78 -12.28 5.24
CA LEU A 79 6.55 -12.73 6.39
C LEU A 79 8.04 -12.91 6.04
N ALA A 80 8.34 -13.44 4.85
CA ALA A 80 9.70 -13.56 4.38
C ALA A 80 10.39 -12.19 4.26
N SER A 81 9.72 -11.20 3.67
CA SER A 81 10.28 -9.85 3.49
C SER A 81 10.43 -9.10 4.81
N ILE A 82 9.46 -9.22 5.73
CA ILE A 82 9.54 -8.61 7.07
C ILE A 82 10.67 -9.25 7.88
N ASN A 83 10.81 -10.58 7.86
CA ASN A 83 11.90 -11.25 8.59
C ASN A 83 13.27 -10.83 8.04
N ALA A 84 13.43 -10.76 6.70
CA ALA A 84 14.66 -10.32 6.08
C ALA A 84 15.04 -8.87 6.48
N TYR A 85 14.05 -7.98 6.63
CA TYR A 85 14.27 -6.63 7.14
C TYR A 85 14.84 -6.64 8.56
N TYR A 86 14.23 -7.39 9.49
CA TYR A 86 14.74 -7.45 10.88
C TYR A 86 16.08 -8.17 11.02
N GLU A 87 16.35 -9.18 10.19
CA GLU A 87 17.64 -9.88 10.18
C GLU A 87 18.79 -8.99 9.71
N SER A 88 18.51 -7.92 8.95
CA SER A 88 19.53 -6.99 8.47
C SER A 88 20.19 -6.17 9.60
N GLY A 89 19.57 -6.09 10.78
CA GLY A 89 20.19 -5.64 12.03
C GLY A 89 20.57 -4.16 12.14
N ASP A 90 20.36 -3.37 11.08
CA ASP A 90 20.75 -1.96 11.04
C ASP A 90 19.54 -1.03 11.30
N GLU A 91 19.79 0.08 12.00
CA GLU A 91 18.83 1.20 12.09
C GLU A 91 18.77 1.89 10.72
N LYS A 92 17.91 1.38 9.83
CA LYS A 92 17.68 1.84 8.45
C LYS A 92 16.21 2.19 8.23
N PRO A 93 15.88 3.05 7.26
CA PRO A 93 14.49 3.25 6.86
C PRO A 93 13.91 1.94 6.31
N ILE A 94 12.59 1.77 6.42
CA ILE A 94 11.90 0.67 5.73
C ILE A 94 12.17 0.81 4.22
N PRO A 95 12.81 -0.18 3.55
CA PRO A 95 13.12 -0.07 2.13
C PRO A 95 11.88 0.19 1.28
N SER A 96 12.00 1.01 0.23
CA SER A 96 10.88 1.29 -0.69
C SER A 96 10.27 0.01 -1.26
N LYS A 97 11.09 -1.02 -1.54
CA LYS A 97 10.62 -2.33 -2.01
C LYS A 97 9.68 -3.00 -1.04
N LEU A 98 10.07 -3.03 0.24
CA LEU A 98 9.24 -3.59 1.30
C LEU A 98 7.97 -2.75 1.48
N THR A 99 8.09 -1.43 1.40
CA THR A 99 6.96 -0.50 1.47
C THR A 99 5.94 -0.72 0.36
N ASN A 100 6.41 -0.80 -0.89
CA ASN A 100 5.58 -1.08 -2.06
C ASN A 100 4.90 -2.45 -1.95
N GLN A 101 5.65 -3.48 -1.52
CA GLN A 101 5.14 -4.83 -1.34
C GLN A 101 4.04 -4.88 -0.26
N ILE A 102 4.28 -4.26 0.90
CA ILE A 102 3.30 -4.25 1.99
C ILE A 102 2.04 -3.48 1.59
N ASN A 103 2.17 -2.31 0.96
CA ASN A 103 1.01 -1.54 0.49
C ASN A 103 0.19 -2.31 -0.57
N ASP A 104 0.85 -3.04 -1.47
CA ASP A 104 0.18 -3.89 -2.47
C ASP A 104 -0.58 -5.04 -1.79
N ILE A 105 0.04 -5.70 -0.81
CA ILE A 105 -0.59 -6.79 -0.05
C ILE A 105 -1.77 -6.26 0.75
N ILE A 106 -1.66 -5.13 1.47
CA ILE A 106 -2.78 -4.56 2.23
C ILE A 106 -3.96 -4.21 1.30
N ALA A 107 -3.67 -3.67 0.11
CA ALA A 107 -4.71 -3.35 -0.87
C ALA A 107 -5.42 -4.61 -1.40
N LYS A 108 -4.67 -5.68 -1.69
CA LYS A 108 -5.22 -6.97 -2.12
C LYS A 108 -6.00 -7.67 -1.00
N GLU A 109 -5.43 -7.73 0.20
CA GLU A 109 -6.10 -8.30 1.38
C GLU A 109 -7.42 -7.59 1.67
N SER A 110 -7.51 -6.28 1.46
CA SER A 110 -8.78 -5.55 1.59
C SER A 110 -9.86 -6.07 0.64
N GLN A 111 -9.54 -6.27 -0.64
CA GLN A 111 -10.47 -6.81 -1.63
C GLN A 111 -10.83 -8.28 -1.34
N GLN A 112 -9.84 -9.06 -0.93
CA GLN A 112 -10.03 -10.47 -0.57
C GLN A 112 -10.90 -10.62 0.68
N SER A 113 -10.74 -9.74 1.67
CA SER A 113 -11.57 -9.69 2.86
C SER A 113 -13.04 -9.45 2.52
N GLU A 114 -13.36 -8.53 1.60
CA GLU A 114 -14.75 -8.31 1.15
C GLU A 114 -15.37 -9.60 0.57
N VAL A 115 -14.61 -10.36 -0.21
CA VAL A 115 -15.08 -11.65 -0.76
C VAL A 115 -15.32 -12.67 0.35
N LEU A 116 -14.38 -12.81 1.30
CA LEU A 116 -14.52 -13.75 2.42
C LEU A 116 -15.68 -13.36 3.36
N GLU A 117 -15.88 -12.07 3.61
CA GLU A 117 -16.98 -11.56 4.43
C GLU A 117 -18.34 -11.84 3.79
N SER A 118 -18.45 -11.67 2.46
CA SER A 118 -19.64 -12.07 1.70
C SER A 118 -19.89 -13.59 1.79
N LEU A 119 -18.84 -14.41 1.68
CA LEU A 119 -18.94 -15.86 1.84
C LEU A 119 -19.42 -16.26 3.25
N VAL A 120 -18.92 -15.61 4.30
CA VAL A 120 -19.39 -15.81 5.68
C VAL A 120 -20.87 -15.43 5.80
N ALA A 121 -21.25 -14.25 5.32
CA ALA A 121 -22.63 -13.76 5.36
C ALA A 121 -23.62 -14.66 4.62
N ALA A 122 -23.23 -15.17 3.45
CA ALA A 122 -24.06 -16.03 2.61
C ALA A 122 -24.21 -17.47 3.13
N ASN A 123 -23.43 -17.86 4.15
CA ASN A 123 -23.39 -19.22 4.69
C ASN A 123 -23.62 -19.32 6.21
N GLU A 124 -23.73 -18.20 6.95
CA GLU A 124 -23.80 -18.24 8.42
C GLU A 124 -24.99 -18.97 9.05
N CYS A 125 -26.08 -19.08 8.31
CA CYS A 125 -27.29 -19.76 8.78
C CYS A 125 -27.11 -21.28 8.88
N TRP A 126 -26.16 -21.88 8.15
CA TRP A 126 -25.97 -23.33 8.09
C TRP A 126 -25.44 -23.92 9.38
N TYR A 127 -24.69 -23.16 10.19
CA TYR A 127 -24.22 -23.61 11.49
C TYR A 127 -25.39 -24.10 12.37
N GLN A 128 -26.48 -23.33 12.46
CA GLN A 128 -27.65 -23.69 13.29
C GLN A 128 -28.39 -24.95 12.82
N VAL A 129 -28.30 -25.24 11.52
CA VAL A 129 -29.00 -26.35 10.85
C VAL A 129 -28.19 -27.63 10.97
N THR A 130 -26.88 -27.53 10.79
CA THR A 130 -25.95 -28.66 10.89
C THR A 130 -26.02 -29.31 12.27
N PHE A 131 -26.27 -28.54 13.34
CA PHE A 131 -26.52 -29.09 14.68
C PHE A 131 -27.71 -30.06 14.77
N LYS A 132 -28.72 -29.85 13.93
CA LYS A 132 -29.98 -30.60 13.99
C LYS A 132 -29.97 -31.78 13.02
N GLU A 133 -29.28 -31.63 11.89
CA GLU A 133 -29.30 -32.60 10.80
C GLU A 133 -27.88 -32.93 10.33
N ASN A 134 -27.48 -34.18 10.56
CA ASN A 134 -26.18 -34.73 10.16
C ASN A 134 -26.18 -35.05 8.65
N ASN A 135 -26.04 -34.01 7.83
CA ASN A 135 -26.09 -34.06 6.36
C ASN A 135 -24.79 -33.50 5.76
N GLN A 136 -24.24 -34.19 4.76
CA GLN A 136 -23.02 -33.79 4.04
C GLN A 136 -23.11 -32.35 3.48
N PHE A 137 -24.28 -31.99 2.96
CA PHE A 137 -24.52 -30.68 2.37
C PHE A 137 -24.39 -29.56 3.42
N THR A 138 -25.13 -29.69 4.53
CA THR A 138 -25.13 -28.68 5.61
C THR A 138 -23.75 -28.58 6.25
N PHE A 139 -23.06 -29.71 6.41
CA PHE A 139 -21.67 -29.74 6.90
C PHE A 139 -20.69 -29.05 5.95
N THR A 140 -20.85 -29.21 4.63
CA THR A 140 -20.00 -28.55 3.63
C THR A 140 -20.21 -27.04 3.66
N ALA A 141 -21.46 -26.58 3.70
CA ALA A 141 -21.79 -25.16 3.75
C ALA A 141 -21.32 -24.50 5.07
N PHE A 142 -21.47 -25.20 6.20
CA PHE A 142 -20.89 -24.79 7.48
C PHE A 142 -19.35 -24.74 7.43
N SER A 143 -18.71 -25.76 6.85
CA SER A 143 -17.25 -25.80 6.74
C SER A 143 -16.72 -24.68 5.85
N LEU A 144 -17.46 -24.27 4.82
CA LEU A 144 -17.13 -23.12 3.99
C LEU A 144 -17.19 -21.81 4.78
N GLU A 145 -18.23 -21.59 5.59
CA GLU A 145 -18.31 -20.45 6.51
C GLU A 145 -17.11 -20.45 7.46
N LEU A 146 -16.87 -21.57 8.15
CA LEU A 146 -15.81 -21.70 9.14
C LEU A 146 -14.42 -21.48 8.52
N ALA A 147 -14.16 -22.06 7.35
CA ALA A 147 -12.90 -21.87 6.64
C ALA A 147 -12.70 -20.40 6.20
N SER A 148 -13.77 -19.73 5.76
CA SER A 148 -13.73 -18.32 5.34
C SER A 148 -13.48 -17.38 6.52
N ILE A 149 -14.16 -17.57 7.65
CA ILE A 149 -13.94 -16.73 8.84
C ILE A 149 -12.56 -16.97 9.46
N LEU A 150 -12.05 -18.21 9.43
CA LEU A 150 -10.69 -18.50 9.88
C LEU A 150 -9.63 -17.85 8.98
N ALA A 151 -9.82 -17.85 7.67
CA ALA A 151 -8.93 -17.17 6.73
C ALA A 151 -8.89 -15.66 6.99
N LEU A 152 -10.04 -15.02 7.28
CA LEU A 152 -10.10 -13.61 7.71
C LEU A 152 -9.32 -13.39 9.00
N TYR A 153 -9.56 -14.22 10.02
CA TYR A 153 -8.92 -14.09 11.32
C TYR A 153 -7.41 -14.32 11.28
N ASP A 154 -6.93 -15.18 10.38
CA ASP A 154 -5.49 -15.36 10.16
C ASP A 154 -4.81 -14.07 9.64
N ALA A 155 -5.50 -13.28 8.79
CA ALA A 155 -5.02 -11.95 8.37
C ALA A 155 -5.13 -10.95 9.51
N TYR A 156 -6.30 -10.88 10.13
CA TYR A 156 -6.60 -9.86 11.12
C TYR A 156 -5.75 -10.02 12.39
N PHE A 157 -5.43 -11.25 12.82
CA PHE A 157 -4.46 -11.47 13.91
C PHE A 157 -3.03 -11.11 13.51
N SER A 158 -2.63 -11.34 12.27
CA SER A 158 -1.32 -10.90 11.77
C SER A 158 -1.23 -9.37 11.82
N ALA A 159 -2.27 -8.66 11.38
CA ALA A 159 -2.40 -7.21 11.52
C ALA A 159 -2.42 -6.77 12.99
N ALA A 160 -3.13 -7.47 13.88
CA ALA A 160 -3.14 -7.18 15.32
C ALA A 160 -1.76 -7.37 15.96
N ASN A 161 -1.01 -8.39 15.56
CA ASN A 161 0.34 -8.64 16.05
C ASN A 161 1.30 -7.54 15.60
N ILE A 162 1.29 -7.20 14.31
CA ILE A 162 2.11 -6.12 13.74
C ILE A 162 1.77 -4.79 14.42
N THR A 163 0.49 -4.42 14.50
CA THR A 163 0.07 -3.16 15.13
C THR A 163 0.35 -3.12 16.64
N ASN A 164 0.34 -4.23 17.35
CA ASN A 164 0.64 -4.20 18.79
C ASN A 164 2.13 -4.15 19.10
N ASN A 165 2.95 -4.81 18.28
CA ASN A 165 4.34 -5.10 18.61
C ASN A 165 5.36 -4.33 17.77
N ASP A 166 4.98 -3.86 16.58
CA ASP A 166 5.89 -3.14 15.70
C ASP A 166 5.50 -1.67 15.56
N VAL A 167 6.38 -0.76 15.98
CA VAL A 167 6.10 0.69 15.94
C VAL A 167 6.35 1.27 14.55
N GLU A 168 7.39 0.81 13.85
CA GLU A 168 7.81 1.34 12.56
C GLU A 168 6.81 0.93 11.46
N ILE A 169 6.56 -0.37 11.32
CA ILE A 169 5.58 -0.92 10.37
C ILE A 169 4.19 -0.36 10.68
N ARG A 170 3.75 -0.33 11.95
CA ARG A 170 2.44 0.23 12.28
C ARG A 170 2.29 1.67 11.78
N ARG A 171 3.28 2.52 12.03
CA ARG A 171 3.23 3.95 11.66
C ARG A 171 3.34 4.18 10.16
N ALA A 172 4.17 3.40 9.47
CA ALA A 172 4.31 3.51 8.03
C ALA A 172 3.02 3.08 7.31
N PHE A 173 2.39 1.98 7.76
CA PHE A 173 1.32 1.35 7.00
C PHE A 173 -0.10 1.70 7.45
N ASN A 174 -0.29 2.34 8.61
CA ASN A 174 -1.58 2.96 8.97
C ASN A 174 -1.84 4.31 8.32
N ARG A 175 -0.91 4.85 7.54
CA ARG A 175 -1.16 6.06 6.74
C ARG A 175 -2.02 5.74 5.52
N GLU A 176 -2.74 6.74 5.02
CA GLU A 176 -3.41 6.65 3.71
C GLU A 176 -2.37 6.40 2.61
N ASP A 177 -2.72 5.63 1.58
CA ASP A 177 -1.97 5.63 0.32
C ASP A 177 -2.92 5.56 -0.88
N LYS A 178 -3.11 6.71 -1.53
CA LYS A 178 -4.01 6.87 -2.69
C LYS A 178 -3.59 6.00 -3.88
N GLY A 179 -2.30 5.79 -4.09
CA GLY A 179 -1.76 4.98 -5.19
C GLY A 179 -2.06 3.49 -5.06
N TYR A 180 -2.38 3.05 -3.85
CA TYR A 180 -2.81 1.69 -3.53
C TYR A 180 -4.29 1.61 -3.13
N GLY A 181 -5.01 2.74 -3.09
CA GLY A 181 -6.39 2.80 -2.58
C GLY A 181 -6.51 2.54 -1.07
N LYS A 182 -5.39 2.55 -0.35
CA LYS A 182 -5.30 2.22 1.08
C LYS A 182 -5.83 3.39 1.91
N GLN A 183 -6.77 3.09 2.80
CA GLN A 183 -7.34 4.07 3.73
C GLN A 183 -6.46 4.25 4.96
N GLU A 184 -6.52 5.44 5.56
CA GLU A 184 -5.90 5.69 6.86
C GLU A 184 -6.46 4.73 7.92
N ASN A 185 -5.59 4.24 8.80
CA ASN A 185 -5.87 3.31 9.89
C ASN A 185 -6.46 1.95 9.46
N ALA A 186 -6.22 1.53 8.21
CA ALA A 186 -6.67 0.23 7.70
C ALA A 186 -6.21 -0.96 8.57
N LEU A 187 -4.93 -1.02 8.97
CA LEU A 187 -4.45 -2.11 9.83
C LEU A 187 -5.06 -2.05 11.23
N GLU A 188 -5.32 -0.84 11.76
CA GLU A 188 -6.01 -0.70 13.05
C GLU A 188 -7.46 -1.19 12.98
N ALA A 189 -8.15 -0.94 11.87
CA ALA A 189 -9.51 -1.42 11.65
C ALA A 189 -9.56 -2.96 11.67
N TYR A 190 -8.64 -3.62 10.94
CA TYR A 190 -8.52 -5.08 10.95
C TYR A 190 -8.17 -5.63 12.34
N ALA A 191 -7.19 -5.03 13.01
CA ALA A 191 -6.80 -5.43 14.36
C ALA A 191 -7.94 -5.27 15.37
N ALA A 192 -8.72 -4.18 15.27
CA ALA A 192 -9.86 -3.93 16.15
C ALA A 192 -10.97 -4.97 15.94
N TYR A 193 -11.21 -5.40 14.70
CA TYR A 193 -12.15 -6.45 14.37
C TYR A 193 -11.69 -7.82 14.90
N ALA A 194 -10.42 -8.17 14.70
CA ALA A 194 -9.83 -9.42 15.22
C ALA A 194 -10.00 -9.57 16.73
N LEU A 195 -9.96 -8.46 17.47
CA LEU A 195 -10.01 -8.43 18.93
C LEU A 195 -11.42 -8.19 19.49
N ASP A 196 -12.47 -8.30 18.66
CA ASP A 196 -13.84 -8.25 19.15
C ASP A 196 -14.25 -9.56 19.85
N LEU A 197 -14.62 -9.44 21.13
CA LEU A 197 -14.93 -10.59 21.98
C LEU A 197 -16.18 -11.36 21.52
N SER A 198 -17.17 -10.68 20.93
CA SER A 198 -18.41 -11.33 20.50
C SER A 198 -18.16 -12.20 19.26
N ASN A 199 -17.37 -11.69 18.31
CA ASN A 199 -16.97 -12.44 17.14
C ASN A 199 -16.09 -13.64 17.52
N ILE A 200 -15.10 -13.44 18.41
CA ILE A 200 -14.24 -14.52 18.91
C ILE A 200 -15.06 -15.63 19.57
N GLN A 201 -16.03 -15.27 20.41
CA GLN A 201 -16.87 -16.26 21.10
C GLN A 201 -17.66 -17.09 20.09
N ARG A 202 -18.27 -16.46 19.07
CA ARG A 202 -18.98 -17.17 18.00
C ARG A 202 -18.07 -18.16 17.26
N ILE A 203 -16.85 -17.73 16.91
CA ILE A 203 -15.91 -18.60 16.19
C ILE A 203 -15.46 -19.77 17.07
N ARG A 204 -15.24 -19.56 18.37
CA ARG A 204 -14.92 -20.65 19.32
C ARG A 204 -16.01 -21.71 19.38
N GLU A 205 -17.27 -21.30 19.38
CA GLU A 205 -18.40 -22.22 19.36
C GLU A 205 -18.40 -23.07 18.09
N GLN A 206 -18.16 -22.45 16.92
CA GLN A 206 -18.04 -23.16 15.65
C GLN A 206 -16.83 -24.11 15.61
N ILE A 207 -15.67 -23.69 16.11
CA ILE A 207 -14.48 -24.55 16.24
C ILE A 207 -14.76 -25.75 17.15
N ASN A 208 -15.41 -25.52 18.29
CA ASN A 208 -15.77 -26.59 19.22
C ASN A 208 -16.74 -27.58 18.57
N TYR A 209 -17.77 -27.08 17.88
CA TYR A 209 -18.68 -27.92 17.12
C TYR A 209 -17.95 -28.76 16.06
N PHE A 210 -17.08 -28.14 15.26
CA PHE A 210 -16.30 -28.84 14.25
C PHE A 210 -15.46 -29.97 14.88
N ASN A 211 -14.72 -29.69 15.95
CA ASN A 211 -13.88 -30.68 16.63
C ASN A 211 -14.68 -31.86 17.20
N LEU A 212 -15.86 -31.60 17.76
CA LEU A 212 -16.70 -32.65 18.34
C LEU A 212 -17.32 -33.58 17.30
N ASN A 213 -17.50 -33.10 16.06
CA ASN A 213 -18.31 -33.79 15.07
C ASN A 213 -17.51 -34.29 13.85
N ILE A 214 -16.29 -33.81 13.62
CA ILE A 214 -15.51 -34.09 12.39
C ILE A 214 -15.35 -35.60 12.10
N GLU A 215 -15.19 -36.43 13.14
CA GLU A 215 -15.05 -37.89 12.98
C GLU A 215 -16.30 -38.54 12.37
N ALA A 216 -17.49 -38.03 12.66
CA ALA A 216 -18.74 -38.53 12.08
C ALA A 216 -18.85 -38.24 10.57
N TYR A 217 -18.18 -37.19 10.10
CA TYR A 217 -18.14 -36.78 8.69
C TYR A 217 -16.92 -37.34 7.95
N ARG A 218 -15.99 -38.02 8.63
CA ARG A 218 -14.74 -38.54 8.06
C ARG A 218 -14.89 -39.41 6.81
N PRO A 219 -15.88 -40.33 6.70
CA PRO A 219 -16.12 -41.07 5.46
C PRO A 219 -16.52 -40.19 4.28
N GLN A 220 -17.07 -39.00 4.55
CA GLN A 220 -17.54 -38.03 3.56
C GLN A 220 -16.43 -37.03 3.13
N ILE A 221 -15.31 -36.95 3.88
CA ILE A 221 -14.12 -36.15 3.54
C ILE A 221 -13.37 -36.71 2.30
N MET A 222 -13.83 -37.83 1.71
CA MET A 222 -13.28 -38.36 0.46
C MET A 222 -13.63 -37.50 -0.78
N ASP A 223 -14.53 -36.52 -0.65
CA ASP A 223 -14.76 -35.49 -1.65
C ASP A 223 -13.67 -34.41 -1.61
N LYS A 224 -13.11 -34.04 -2.77
CA LYS A 224 -11.97 -33.11 -2.87
C LYS A 224 -12.29 -31.69 -2.41
N ASP A 225 -13.53 -31.24 -2.50
CA ASP A 225 -13.93 -29.91 -2.03
C ASP A 225 -14.03 -29.89 -0.51
N ILE A 226 -14.58 -30.95 0.08
CA ILE A 226 -14.66 -31.12 1.55
C ILE A 226 -13.26 -31.33 2.15
N GLU A 227 -12.39 -32.12 1.49
CA GLU A 227 -11.00 -32.30 1.90
C GLU A 227 -10.24 -30.97 1.92
N TYR A 228 -10.42 -30.13 0.90
CA TYR A 228 -9.81 -28.81 0.86
C TYR A 228 -10.26 -27.94 2.04
N LEU A 229 -11.57 -27.84 2.29
CA LEU A 229 -12.09 -27.08 3.43
C LEU A 229 -11.57 -27.61 4.76
N TYR A 230 -11.55 -28.93 4.94
CA TYR A 230 -10.99 -29.57 6.12
C TYR A 230 -9.53 -29.14 6.33
N LEU A 231 -8.70 -29.24 5.29
CA LEU A 231 -7.28 -28.86 5.35
C LEU A 231 -7.12 -27.37 5.66
N SER A 232 -7.89 -26.48 5.03
CA SER A 232 -7.87 -25.05 5.34
C SER A 232 -8.21 -24.76 6.80
N ILE A 233 -9.22 -25.43 7.36
CA ILE A 233 -9.63 -25.27 8.75
C ILE A 233 -8.54 -25.75 9.71
N VAL A 234 -8.08 -27.00 9.56
CA VAL A 234 -7.15 -27.59 10.54
C VAL A 234 -5.73 -27.02 10.43
N GLN A 235 -5.36 -26.46 9.28
CA GLN A 235 -4.06 -25.81 9.09
C GLN A 235 -4.06 -24.37 9.58
N SER A 236 -5.21 -23.69 9.59
CA SER A 236 -5.36 -22.31 10.07
C SER A 236 -4.69 -22.07 11.43
N PRO A 237 -3.79 -21.07 11.54
CA PRO A 237 -3.27 -20.60 12.81
C PRO A 237 -4.36 -20.21 13.81
N SER A 238 -5.40 -19.51 13.36
CA SER A 238 -6.52 -19.05 14.18
C SER A 238 -7.33 -20.21 14.74
N PHE A 239 -7.52 -21.29 13.97
CA PHE A 239 -8.18 -22.51 14.47
C PHE A 239 -7.46 -23.09 15.68
N LYS A 240 -6.12 -23.07 15.67
CA LYS A 240 -5.27 -23.59 16.74
C LYS A 240 -5.17 -22.63 17.94
N ALA A 241 -5.16 -21.32 17.68
CA ALA A 241 -4.88 -20.29 18.67
C ALA A 241 -6.14 -19.80 19.40
N LEU A 242 -7.24 -19.56 18.68
CA LEU A 242 -8.46 -18.95 19.22
C LEU A 242 -9.04 -19.65 20.46
N PRO A 243 -9.09 -21.00 20.53
CA PRO A 243 -9.57 -21.69 21.72
C PRO A 243 -8.68 -21.50 22.97
N ARG A 244 -7.42 -21.11 22.78
CA ARG A 244 -6.42 -21.00 23.86
C ARG A 244 -6.36 -19.61 24.49
N TYR A 245 -6.73 -18.56 23.76
CA TYR A 245 -6.72 -17.21 24.30
C TYR A 245 -7.70 -17.07 25.48
N THR A 246 -7.24 -16.48 26.56
CA THR A 246 -8.11 -16.09 27.68
C THR A 246 -8.83 -14.77 27.37
N PRO A 247 -10.02 -14.52 27.93
CA PRO A 247 -10.68 -13.21 27.85
C PRO A 247 -9.76 -12.07 28.31
N GLU A 248 -8.96 -12.30 29.35
CA GLU A 248 -8.00 -11.33 29.89
C GLU A 248 -6.91 -10.96 28.89
N GLU A 249 -6.34 -11.92 28.17
CA GLU A 249 -5.35 -11.68 27.12
C GLU A 249 -5.94 -10.85 25.97
N LEU A 250 -7.15 -11.16 25.53
CA LEU A 250 -7.82 -10.42 24.45
C LEU A 250 -8.12 -8.97 24.85
N ILE A 251 -8.60 -8.77 26.09
CA ILE A 251 -8.84 -7.43 26.64
C ILE A 251 -7.51 -6.66 26.76
N SER A 252 -6.44 -7.32 27.18
CA SER A 252 -5.11 -6.74 27.28
C SER A 252 -4.60 -6.27 25.91
N GLN A 253 -4.66 -7.14 24.89
CA GLN A 253 -4.26 -6.81 23.53
C GLN A 253 -5.10 -5.67 22.95
N ARG A 254 -6.42 -5.70 23.13
CA ARG A 254 -7.31 -4.60 22.68
C ARG A 254 -6.99 -3.28 23.38
N SER A 255 -6.62 -3.34 24.65
CA SER A 255 -6.21 -2.16 25.42
C SER A 255 -4.87 -1.62 24.96
N GLN A 256 -3.91 -2.49 24.63
CA GLN A 256 -2.62 -2.12 24.05
C GLN A 256 -2.79 -1.45 22.69
N GLN A 257 -3.58 -2.05 21.81
CA GLN A 257 -3.87 -1.49 20.50
C GLN A 257 -4.43 -0.07 20.61
N ARG A 258 -5.44 0.13 21.47
CA ARG A 258 -6.03 1.47 21.71
C ARG A 258 -5.00 2.47 22.22
N ARG A 259 -4.11 2.06 23.12
CA ARG A 259 -3.01 2.93 23.60
C ARG A 259 -2.05 3.29 22.48
N ASN A 260 -1.70 2.34 21.62
CA ASN A 260 -0.81 2.56 20.48
C ASN A 260 -1.42 3.57 19.50
N SER A 261 -2.69 3.40 19.12
CA SER A 261 -3.41 4.32 18.23
C SER A 261 -3.48 5.74 18.80
N ILE A 262 -3.76 5.89 20.09
CA ILE A 262 -3.74 7.21 20.76
C ILE A 262 -2.35 7.83 20.72
N ARG A 263 -1.31 7.05 21.05
CA ARG A 263 0.08 7.53 21.06
C ARG A 263 0.52 7.98 19.67
N ASP A 264 0.16 7.24 18.64
CA ASP A 264 0.55 7.56 17.27
C ASP A 264 -0.24 8.75 16.73
N GLY A 265 -1.52 8.89 17.08
CA GLY A 265 -2.31 10.10 16.82
C GLY A 265 -1.69 11.36 17.44
N VAL A 266 -1.22 11.30 18.70
CA VAL A 266 -0.52 12.44 19.36
C VAL A 266 0.85 12.72 18.74
N ASN A 267 1.58 11.71 18.29
CA ASN A 267 2.87 11.93 17.63
C ASN A 267 2.69 12.50 16.21
N SER A 268 1.60 12.15 15.51
CA SER A 268 1.31 12.69 14.17
C SER A 268 1.10 14.21 14.21
N THR A 269 0.41 14.74 15.22
CA THR A 269 0.21 16.19 15.42
C THR A 269 1.50 16.90 15.82
N ASN A 270 2.38 16.25 16.59
CA ASN A 270 3.74 16.76 16.85
C ASN A 270 4.64 16.71 15.61
N SER A 271 4.49 15.70 14.74
CA SER A 271 5.26 15.59 13.49
C SER A 271 4.87 16.65 12.45
N ALA A 272 3.60 17.08 12.46
CA ALA A 272 3.13 18.27 11.74
C ALA A 272 3.67 19.59 12.34
N ALA A 273 4.14 19.56 13.59
CA ALA A 273 4.65 20.71 14.35
C ALA A 273 6.19 20.70 14.53
N VAL A 274 6.94 19.95 13.72
CA VAL A 274 8.42 20.04 13.71
C VAL A 274 8.83 21.34 13.01
N ASN A 275 9.01 22.36 13.83
CA ASN A 275 9.25 23.77 13.53
C ASN A 275 10.58 24.10 12.81
N GLY A 276 11.34 23.12 12.31
CA GLY A 276 12.67 23.36 11.70
C GLY A 276 12.63 23.52 10.19
N LEU A 277 12.21 22.47 9.47
CA LEU A 277 12.22 22.42 7.99
C LEU A 277 10.91 22.90 7.36
N SER A 278 9.76 22.63 7.99
CA SER A 278 8.48 23.18 7.52
C SER A 278 8.40 24.71 7.69
N GLN A 279 9.09 25.30 8.67
CA GLN A 279 9.24 26.75 8.78
C GLN A 279 10.21 27.33 7.72
N PHE A 280 11.21 26.55 7.30
CA PHE A 280 12.18 26.94 6.27
C PHE A 280 11.53 27.03 4.88
N PHE A 281 10.59 26.14 4.55
CA PHE A 281 9.89 26.13 3.26
C PHE A 281 8.44 26.68 3.30
N GLY A 282 7.77 26.62 4.44
CA GLY A 282 6.38 27.08 4.62
C GLY A 282 6.23 28.60 4.69
N ASN A 283 7.24 29.31 5.21
CA ASN A 283 7.25 30.78 5.30
C ASN A 283 7.83 31.49 4.07
N VAL A 284 8.39 30.74 3.12
CA VAL A 284 8.85 31.30 1.86
C VAL A 284 7.66 31.38 0.92
N THR A 285 7.12 32.60 0.78
CA THR A 285 6.10 32.96 -0.20
C THR A 285 6.49 32.41 -1.57
N GLY A 286 5.67 31.51 -2.12
CA GLY A 286 5.90 30.90 -3.42
C GLY A 286 5.94 31.96 -4.54
N LEU A 287 6.59 31.59 -5.65
CA LEU A 287 6.72 32.32 -6.93
C LEU A 287 7.84 33.37 -7.02
N PHE A 288 8.89 33.32 -6.19
CA PHE A 288 10.10 34.08 -6.54
C PHE A 288 10.89 33.33 -7.61
N GLU A 289 10.58 33.68 -8.86
CA GLU A 289 11.35 33.34 -10.06
C GLU A 289 11.96 34.65 -10.56
N SER A 290 13.27 34.86 -10.34
CA SER A 290 13.90 36.13 -10.73
C SER A 290 14.06 36.28 -12.23
N ARG A 291 14.13 35.17 -12.96
CA ARG A 291 14.17 35.07 -14.42
C ARG A 291 13.72 33.69 -14.88
N LYS A 292 13.49 33.53 -16.19
CA LYS A 292 13.33 32.22 -16.83
C LYS A 292 14.67 31.48 -16.92
N GLY A 293 14.60 30.15 -16.94
CA GLY A 293 15.75 29.28 -17.15
C GLY A 293 16.33 29.39 -18.56
N TYR A 294 17.59 29.00 -18.75
CA TYR A 294 18.24 29.06 -20.05
C TYR A 294 17.67 28.09 -21.10
N LEU A 295 17.03 27.00 -20.66
CA LEU A 295 16.36 26.04 -21.55
C LEU A 295 14.88 26.36 -21.81
N TYR A 296 14.35 27.42 -21.21
CA TYR A 296 12.94 27.77 -21.32
C TYR A 296 12.54 28.12 -22.75
N GLN A 297 11.48 27.47 -23.26
CA GLN A 297 10.93 27.68 -24.61
C GLN A 297 11.96 27.51 -25.75
N ASN A 298 12.99 26.68 -25.54
CA ASN A 298 13.97 26.35 -26.56
C ASN A 298 13.54 25.09 -27.34
N GLU A 299 12.63 25.26 -28.31
CA GLU A 299 12.05 24.14 -29.07
C GLU A 299 13.09 23.20 -29.72
N PRO A 300 14.18 23.69 -30.37
CA PRO A 300 15.19 22.79 -30.93
C PRO A 300 15.87 21.91 -29.88
N VAL A 301 16.18 22.46 -28.69
CA VAL A 301 16.77 21.71 -27.60
C VAL A 301 15.76 20.74 -27.00
N GLU A 302 14.50 21.15 -26.84
CA GLU A 302 13.42 20.27 -26.38
C GLU A 302 13.26 19.05 -27.28
N GLN A 303 13.24 19.24 -28.61
CA GLN A 303 13.16 18.13 -29.56
C GLN A 303 14.41 17.24 -29.52
N SER A 304 15.60 17.84 -29.37
CA SER A 304 16.85 17.09 -29.23
C SER A 304 16.82 16.17 -28.00
N ILE A 305 16.48 16.72 -26.83
CA ILE A 305 16.36 15.96 -25.58
C ILE A 305 15.29 14.87 -25.74
N LYS A 306 14.08 15.23 -26.18
CA LYS A 306 12.95 14.31 -26.33
C LYS A 306 13.28 13.12 -27.24
N SER A 307 14.08 13.32 -28.29
CA SER A 307 14.47 12.25 -29.22
C SER A 307 15.45 11.24 -28.62
N GLN A 308 16.10 11.58 -27.50
CA GLN A 308 17.10 10.76 -26.82
C GLN A 308 16.54 10.10 -25.55
N LEU A 309 15.51 10.70 -24.94
CA LEU A 309 14.87 10.19 -23.73
C LEU A 309 14.26 8.79 -23.94
N LYS A 310 14.47 7.92 -22.95
CA LYS A 310 13.92 6.57 -22.86
C LYS A 310 12.99 6.45 -21.68
N ALA A 311 11.93 5.65 -21.82
CA ALA A 311 11.00 5.38 -20.73
C ALA A 311 11.73 4.84 -19.49
N GLY A 312 11.60 5.55 -18.37
CA GLY A 312 12.35 5.29 -17.14
C GLY A 312 13.65 6.10 -17.01
N ASP A 313 13.89 7.14 -17.80
CA ASP A 313 14.98 8.08 -17.52
C ASP A 313 14.65 8.96 -16.31
N ILE A 314 15.67 9.27 -15.50
CA ILE A 314 15.58 10.18 -14.35
C ILE A 314 16.13 11.54 -14.79
N LEU A 315 15.34 12.60 -14.59
CA LEU A 315 15.68 13.98 -14.97
C LEU A 315 16.05 14.77 -13.71
N LEU A 316 17.22 15.38 -13.71
CA LEU A 316 17.72 16.22 -12.62
C LEU A 316 17.85 17.66 -13.14
N GLU A 317 17.33 18.62 -12.40
CA GLU A 317 17.39 20.03 -12.80
C GLU A 317 18.16 20.91 -11.80
N LYS A 318 18.71 22.01 -12.33
CA LYS A 318 19.21 23.14 -11.55
C LYS A 318 18.43 24.40 -11.88
N THR A 319 17.90 25.08 -10.85
CA THR A 319 17.16 26.34 -11.00
C THR A 319 17.58 27.41 -9.99
N PRO A 320 18.78 28.00 -10.12
CA PRO A 320 19.34 28.92 -9.13
C PRO A 320 18.54 30.25 -9.03
N PHE A 321 17.67 30.50 -10.02
CA PHE A 321 16.74 31.62 -10.07
C PHE A 321 15.43 31.38 -9.29
N ARG A 322 15.20 30.16 -8.78
CA ARG A 322 14.12 29.82 -7.84
C ARG A 322 14.66 29.77 -6.43
N LEU A 323 13.88 30.29 -5.48
CA LEU A 323 14.28 30.29 -4.07
C LEU A 323 14.28 28.88 -3.46
N THR A 324 13.45 27.96 -3.96
CA THR A 324 13.40 26.56 -3.49
C THR A 324 14.71 25.81 -3.75
N ASP A 325 15.34 26.03 -4.90
CA ASP A 325 16.61 25.41 -5.29
C ASP A 325 17.77 25.80 -4.36
N LYS A 326 17.78 27.04 -3.84
CA LYS A 326 18.79 27.51 -2.87
C LYS A 326 18.69 26.87 -1.48
N MET A 327 17.56 26.24 -1.20
CA MET A 327 17.20 25.73 0.12
C MET A 327 17.35 24.20 0.19
N ILE A 328 17.56 23.55 -0.95
CA ILE A 328 17.82 22.12 -1.08
C ILE A 328 19.35 21.94 -1.08
N PRO A 329 19.93 21.18 -0.14
CA PRO A 329 21.35 20.92 -0.12
C PRO A 329 21.82 20.23 -1.41
N GLY A 330 23.01 20.58 -1.88
CA GLY A 330 23.60 20.04 -3.10
C GLY A 330 23.48 20.97 -4.32
N TYR A 331 23.96 20.47 -5.46
CA TYR A 331 23.87 21.17 -6.74
C TYR A 331 22.46 21.02 -7.31
N TRP A 332 21.98 19.79 -7.46
CA TRP A 332 20.74 19.45 -8.13
C TRP A 332 19.54 19.72 -7.23
N GLY A 333 18.64 20.60 -7.69
CA GLY A 333 17.55 21.11 -6.86
C GLY A 333 16.26 20.31 -6.98
N HIS A 334 16.08 19.49 -8.02
CA HIS A 334 14.84 18.74 -8.22
C HIS A 334 15.08 17.51 -9.12
N ALA A 335 14.21 16.51 -8.94
CA ALA A 335 14.25 15.24 -9.66
C ALA A 335 12.86 14.88 -10.23
N ALA A 336 12.83 14.29 -11.40
CA ALA A 336 11.63 13.82 -12.07
C ALA A 336 11.89 12.52 -12.83
N ILE A 337 10.84 11.85 -13.28
CA ILE A 337 10.94 10.61 -14.06
C ILE A 337 10.25 10.82 -15.41
N TRP A 338 10.92 10.47 -16.48
CA TRP A 338 10.32 10.37 -17.81
C TRP A 338 9.60 9.04 -17.96
N ILE A 339 8.27 9.05 -18.01
CA ILE A 339 7.47 7.81 -18.06
C ILE A 339 7.48 7.12 -19.44
N GLY A 340 7.96 7.80 -20.49
CA GLY A 340 7.90 7.31 -21.87
C GLY A 340 6.66 7.76 -22.63
N THR A 341 6.72 7.64 -23.95
CA THR A 341 5.61 7.92 -24.85
C THR A 341 4.55 6.82 -24.82
N GLU A 342 3.39 7.08 -25.45
CA GLU A 342 2.37 6.03 -25.67
C GLU A 342 2.95 4.79 -26.35
N GLN A 343 3.89 4.96 -27.29
CA GLN A 343 4.53 3.83 -27.96
C GLN A 343 5.43 3.03 -27.02
N ASP A 344 6.26 3.70 -26.21
CA ASP A 344 7.13 3.03 -25.24
C ASP A 344 6.32 2.20 -24.24
N ILE A 345 5.21 2.75 -23.76
CA ILE A 345 4.31 2.10 -22.79
C ILE A 345 3.60 0.88 -23.44
N LYS A 346 3.23 0.97 -24.72
CA LYS A 346 2.68 -0.15 -25.49
C LYS A 346 3.71 -1.24 -25.77
N ASP A 347 4.94 -0.86 -26.09
CA ASP A 347 6.04 -1.81 -26.35
C ASP A 347 6.40 -2.57 -25.07
N LEU A 348 6.29 -1.90 -23.92
CA LEU A 348 6.37 -2.55 -22.61
C LEU A 348 5.12 -3.37 -22.27
N GLY A 349 4.06 -3.38 -23.07
CA GLY A 349 2.86 -4.20 -22.84
C GLY A 349 2.03 -3.79 -21.63
N ILE A 350 2.19 -2.57 -21.13
CA ILE A 350 1.50 -2.06 -19.92
C ILE A 350 0.44 -1.01 -20.23
N TRP A 351 0.17 -0.74 -21.51
CA TRP A 351 -0.84 0.25 -21.91
C TRP A 351 -2.22 0.02 -21.26
N ASP A 352 -2.68 -1.23 -21.22
CA ASP A 352 -3.99 -1.59 -20.65
C ASP A 352 -3.93 -1.89 -19.14
N HIS A 353 -2.77 -1.69 -18.48
CA HIS A 353 -2.65 -1.90 -17.05
C HIS A 353 -3.57 -0.91 -16.29
N PRO A 354 -4.31 -1.33 -15.24
CA PRO A 354 -5.30 -0.48 -14.57
C PRO A 354 -4.75 0.89 -14.11
N VAL A 355 -3.54 0.92 -13.57
CA VAL A 355 -2.87 2.18 -13.17
C VAL A 355 -2.56 3.06 -14.39
N VAL A 356 -2.05 2.49 -15.48
CA VAL A 356 -1.65 3.24 -16.69
C VAL A 356 -2.89 3.80 -17.40
N SER A 357 -3.97 3.03 -17.41
CA SER A 357 -5.24 3.40 -18.06
C SER A 357 -5.85 4.70 -17.53
N GLN A 358 -5.59 5.03 -16.26
CA GLN A 358 -6.06 6.27 -15.63
C GLN A 358 -5.43 7.52 -16.24
N TYR A 359 -4.25 7.39 -16.89
CA TYR A 359 -3.45 8.52 -17.39
C TYR A 359 -3.32 8.53 -18.92
N HIS A 360 -4.14 7.75 -19.64
CA HIS A 360 -4.10 7.69 -21.11
C HIS A 360 -4.25 9.06 -21.77
N GLN A 361 -5.09 9.95 -21.21
CA GLN A 361 -5.31 11.27 -21.78
C GLN A 361 -4.08 12.17 -21.64
N GLU A 362 -3.47 12.18 -20.46
CA GLU A 362 -2.25 12.92 -20.14
C GLU A 362 -1.08 12.44 -21.00
N ILE A 363 -0.90 11.12 -21.12
CA ILE A 363 0.14 10.51 -21.95
C ILE A 363 -0.03 10.93 -23.42
N LYS A 364 -1.26 10.85 -23.96
CA LYS A 364 -1.57 11.28 -25.34
C LYS A 364 -1.34 12.76 -25.58
N GLN A 365 -1.51 13.59 -24.54
CA GLN A 365 -1.20 15.02 -24.57
C GLN A 365 0.30 15.33 -24.45
N GLY A 366 1.15 14.31 -24.30
CA GLY A 366 2.59 14.50 -24.15
C GLY A 366 3.01 14.96 -22.75
N LYS A 367 2.17 14.74 -21.73
CA LYS A 367 2.53 14.95 -20.33
C LYS A 367 3.26 13.72 -19.80
N LEU A 368 4.57 13.66 -20.06
CA LEU A 368 5.38 12.47 -19.87
C LEU A 368 6.46 12.63 -18.77
N VAL A 369 6.49 13.76 -18.07
CA VAL A 369 7.37 14.01 -16.93
C VAL A 369 6.56 13.85 -15.65
N ALA A 370 6.85 12.82 -14.85
CA ALA A 370 6.29 12.62 -13.53
C ALA A 370 7.17 13.32 -12.49
N GLU A 371 6.59 14.25 -11.74
CA GLU A 371 7.32 15.05 -10.76
C GLU A 371 6.47 15.41 -9.54
N ALA A 372 7.12 15.49 -8.37
CA ALA A 372 6.50 15.97 -7.14
C ALA A 372 6.75 17.48 -7.00
N LEU A 373 5.72 18.28 -7.22
CA LEU A 373 5.77 19.74 -7.09
C LEU A 373 5.05 20.15 -5.81
N ARG A 374 5.23 21.42 -5.39
CA ARG A 374 4.51 21.99 -4.23
C ARG A 374 2.98 21.81 -4.31
N SER A 375 2.42 21.78 -5.53
CA SER A 375 0.99 21.56 -5.79
C SER A 375 0.55 20.09 -5.69
N GLY A 376 1.49 19.17 -5.47
CA GLY A 376 1.30 17.73 -5.52
C GLY A 376 2.07 17.09 -6.68
N VAL A 377 1.99 15.76 -6.74
CA VAL A 377 2.65 14.93 -7.75
C VAL A 377 1.80 14.89 -9.02
N ALA A 378 2.39 15.20 -10.16
CA ALA A 378 1.67 15.36 -11.42
C ALA A 378 2.47 14.88 -12.64
N LEU A 379 1.75 14.65 -13.74
CA LEU A 379 2.33 14.50 -15.07
C LEU A 379 2.34 15.86 -15.78
N ASN A 380 3.52 16.29 -16.23
CA ASN A 380 3.74 17.53 -16.96
C ASN A 380 4.44 17.28 -18.31
N SER A 381 4.41 18.28 -19.19
CA SER A 381 5.14 18.22 -20.45
C SER A 381 6.64 18.46 -20.24
N LEU A 382 7.48 17.97 -21.16
CA LEU A 382 8.91 18.31 -21.15
C LEU A 382 9.12 19.83 -21.23
N GLN A 383 8.33 20.52 -22.06
CA GLN A 383 8.33 21.98 -22.15
C GLN A 383 8.11 22.67 -20.78
N HIS A 384 7.21 22.15 -19.95
CA HIS A 384 6.97 22.68 -18.61
C HIS A 384 8.20 22.51 -17.72
N PHE A 385 8.74 21.29 -17.71
CA PHE A 385 9.93 20.93 -16.94
C PHE A 385 11.15 21.75 -17.37
N MET A 386 11.33 22.04 -18.66
CA MET A 386 12.51 22.73 -19.21
C MET A 386 12.66 24.22 -18.86
N ASN A 387 11.83 24.79 -17.99
CA ASN A 387 12.12 26.10 -17.41
C ASN A 387 13.26 25.97 -16.36
N ILE A 388 14.47 25.64 -16.82
CA ILE A 388 15.66 25.28 -16.01
C ILE A 388 16.93 25.83 -16.64
N ASP A 389 18.03 25.86 -15.89
CA ASP A 389 19.35 26.24 -16.42
C ASP A 389 20.15 25.03 -16.86
N ASP A 390 20.20 24.03 -15.99
CA ASP A 390 20.97 22.81 -16.20
C ASP A 390 20.05 21.60 -16.13
N LEU A 391 20.40 20.61 -16.94
CA LEU A 391 19.73 19.31 -17.02
C LEU A 391 20.79 18.22 -16.98
N LEU A 392 20.58 17.25 -16.11
CA LEU A 392 21.24 15.95 -16.19
C LEU A 392 20.17 14.88 -16.37
N VAL A 393 20.37 14.01 -17.36
CA VAL A 393 19.55 12.80 -17.52
C VAL A 393 20.40 11.61 -17.11
N ILE A 394 19.83 10.79 -16.23
CA ILE A 394 20.38 9.50 -15.83
C ILE A 394 19.49 8.44 -16.45
N THR A 395 20.08 7.59 -17.28
CA THR A 395 19.42 6.46 -17.93
C THR A 395 19.76 5.18 -17.17
N PRO A 396 18.78 4.51 -16.57
CA PRO A 396 18.99 3.19 -16.00
C PRO A 396 19.32 2.15 -17.08
N THR A 397 20.45 1.46 -16.92
CA THR A 397 20.99 0.47 -17.86
C THR A 397 20.78 -0.94 -17.35
N HIS A 398 20.96 -1.95 -18.22
CA HIS A 398 20.91 -3.38 -17.86
C HIS A 398 19.60 -3.90 -17.20
N ARG A 399 18.51 -3.13 -17.25
CA ARG A 399 17.22 -3.50 -16.65
C ARG A 399 16.41 -4.45 -17.54
N SER A 400 15.76 -5.42 -16.91
CA SER A 400 14.75 -6.25 -17.56
C SER A 400 13.50 -5.42 -17.89
N ASP A 401 12.72 -5.85 -18.90
CA ASP A 401 11.44 -5.20 -19.17
C ASP A 401 10.47 -5.30 -17.99
N GLU A 402 10.56 -6.35 -17.16
CA GLU A 402 9.76 -6.46 -15.94
C GLU A 402 10.06 -5.32 -14.96
N LEU A 403 11.34 -5.05 -14.68
CA LEU A 403 11.72 -3.94 -13.81
C LEU A 403 11.29 -2.59 -14.40
N ARG A 404 11.44 -2.40 -15.71
CA ARG A 404 11.00 -1.16 -16.40
C ARG A 404 9.49 -0.96 -16.29
N ARG A 405 8.69 -2.02 -16.48
CA ARG A 405 7.23 -1.99 -16.30
C ARG A 405 6.87 -1.59 -14.87
N THR A 406 7.48 -2.26 -13.88
CA THR A 406 7.23 -1.99 -12.46
C THR A 406 7.59 -0.56 -12.10
N THR A 407 8.75 -0.05 -12.52
CA THR A 407 9.16 1.34 -12.28
C THR A 407 8.14 2.36 -12.82
N ILE A 408 7.67 2.18 -14.06
CA ILE A 408 6.68 3.11 -14.66
C ILE A 408 5.34 3.00 -13.94
N ILE A 409 4.86 1.79 -13.65
CA ILE A 409 3.60 1.58 -12.93
C ILE A 409 3.68 2.19 -11.52
N THR A 410 4.77 1.95 -10.80
CA THR A 410 4.99 2.50 -9.45
C THR A 410 5.09 4.02 -9.47
N THR A 411 5.75 4.60 -10.49
CA THR A 411 5.78 6.06 -10.71
C THR A 411 4.37 6.61 -10.89
N LEU A 412 3.57 6.00 -11.78
CA LEU A 412 2.21 6.44 -12.07
C LEU A 412 1.27 6.30 -10.85
N ARG A 413 1.48 5.31 -9.99
CA ARG A 413 0.74 5.18 -8.71
C ARG A 413 0.93 6.39 -7.80
N GLN A 414 2.03 7.15 -7.92
CA GLN A 414 2.29 8.30 -7.05
C GLN A 414 1.57 9.57 -7.51
N ILE A 415 1.06 9.61 -8.75
CA ILE A 415 0.41 10.80 -9.30
C ILE A 415 -0.85 11.13 -8.49
N GLY A 416 -0.98 12.38 -8.07
CA GLY A 416 -2.08 12.88 -7.24
C GLY A 416 -1.82 12.87 -5.73
N LYS A 417 -0.66 12.36 -5.27
CA LYS A 417 -0.22 12.52 -3.87
C LYS A 417 0.16 13.97 -3.56
N GLU A 418 0.01 14.36 -2.30
CA GLU A 418 0.40 15.70 -1.84
C GLU A 418 1.92 15.81 -1.71
N TYR A 419 2.42 17.04 -1.70
CA TYR A 419 3.84 17.30 -1.46
C TYR A 419 4.20 17.14 0.02
N ASP A 420 5.27 16.40 0.32
CA ASP A 420 5.74 16.29 1.71
C ASP A 420 6.67 17.44 2.11
N PHE A 421 6.15 18.38 2.91
CA PHE A 421 6.96 19.46 3.49
C PHE A 421 7.84 19.01 4.67
N ASN A 422 7.71 17.76 5.12
CA ASN A 422 8.49 17.18 6.21
C ASN A 422 9.73 16.41 5.76
N TYR A 423 9.86 16.15 4.45
CA TYR A 423 10.99 15.47 3.80
C TYR A 423 11.31 14.09 4.38
N ASP A 424 10.30 13.36 4.83
CA ASP A 424 10.44 12.07 5.50
C ASP A 424 10.14 10.92 4.52
N ILE A 425 11.18 10.18 4.11
CA ILE A 425 11.04 9.12 3.09
C ILE A 425 10.18 7.94 3.55
N GLU A 426 9.95 7.82 4.86
CA GLU A 426 9.10 6.78 5.44
C GLU A 426 7.61 7.15 5.33
N THR A 427 7.28 8.35 4.86
CA THR A 427 5.90 8.77 4.58
C THR A 427 5.46 8.31 3.20
N THR A 428 4.24 7.79 3.11
CA THR A 428 3.70 7.24 1.84
C THR A 428 2.50 8.04 1.33
N ASP A 429 1.85 8.84 2.18
CA ASP A 429 0.69 9.68 1.85
C ASP A 429 1.07 10.97 1.11
N LYS A 430 2.29 11.47 1.36
CA LYS A 430 2.87 12.66 0.75
C LYS A 430 4.31 12.34 0.37
N ILE A 431 4.79 12.89 -0.73
CA ILE A 431 6.16 12.62 -1.19
C ILE A 431 6.87 13.87 -1.72
N VAL A 432 8.20 13.84 -1.71
CA VAL A 432 9.06 14.83 -2.39
C VAL A 432 9.62 14.29 -3.71
N CYS A 433 10.28 15.15 -4.48
CA CYS A 433 10.72 14.86 -5.85
C CYS A 433 11.78 13.74 -5.93
N SER A 434 12.76 13.75 -5.04
CA SER A 434 13.76 12.68 -4.91
C SER A 434 13.16 11.39 -4.34
N GLN A 435 12.15 11.49 -3.47
CA GLN A 435 11.44 10.33 -2.93
C GLN A 435 10.58 9.63 -4.00
N LEU A 436 10.07 10.36 -5.00
CA LEU A 436 9.42 9.75 -6.16
C LEU A 436 10.38 8.77 -6.88
N VAL A 437 11.64 9.15 -7.05
CA VAL A 437 12.69 8.28 -7.62
C VAL A 437 12.97 7.10 -6.68
N TYR A 438 13.17 7.37 -5.38
CA TYR A 438 13.38 6.33 -4.36
C TYR A 438 12.28 5.25 -4.34
N ILE A 439 11.02 5.65 -4.50
CA ILE A 439 9.86 4.75 -4.53
C ILE A 439 9.76 3.99 -5.86
N ALA A 440 10.04 4.65 -6.99
CA ALA A 440 9.89 4.07 -8.33
C ALA A 440 11.00 3.06 -8.68
N TYR A 441 12.22 3.27 -8.19
CA TYR A 441 13.37 2.39 -8.38
C TYR A 441 13.66 1.65 -7.09
N ASP A 442 12.72 0.80 -6.69
CA ASP A 442 12.76 0.06 -5.42
C ASP A 442 13.75 -1.10 -5.40
N ASP A 443 14.37 -1.40 -6.52
CA ASP A 443 15.45 -2.37 -6.67
C ASP A 443 16.85 -1.77 -6.46
N ILE A 444 16.97 -0.44 -6.38
CA ILE A 444 18.24 0.27 -6.15
C ILE A 444 18.33 0.69 -4.68
N ASP A 445 19.47 0.39 -4.04
CA ASP A 445 19.75 0.80 -2.66
C ASP A 445 20.26 2.25 -2.63
N TRP A 446 19.33 3.21 -2.72
CA TRP A 446 19.69 4.62 -2.78
C TRP A 446 20.33 5.11 -1.48
N PRO A 447 21.39 5.94 -1.56
CA PRO A 447 21.96 6.60 -0.39
C PRO A 447 20.92 7.55 0.22
N HIS A 448 20.88 7.56 1.54
CA HIS A 448 19.96 8.37 2.33
C HIS A 448 20.67 8.94 3.57
N GLU A 449 20.12 10.02 4.10
CA GLU A 449 20.69 10.75 5.23
C GLU A 449 19.67 10.84 6.37
N LYS A 450 20.14 10.80 7.62
CA LYS A 450 19.27 10.95 8.80
C LYS A 450 19.37 12.38 9.34
N VAL A 451 18.35 13.20 9.09
CA VAL A 451 18.29 14.62 9.50
C VAL A 451 17.19 14.79 10.54
N ILE A 452 17.55 15.21 11.76
CA ILE A 452 16.61 15.42 12.89
C ILE A 452 15.71 14.18 13.12
N GLY A 453 16.32 12.99 13.04
CA GLY A 453 15.61 11.72 13.28
C GLY A 453 14.70 11.24 12.15
N ARG A 454 14.75 11.87 10.97
CA ARG A 454 14.04 11.44 9.75
C ARG A 454 15.02 11.02 8.68
N TYR A 455 14.68 9.99 7.93
CA TYR A 455 15.45 9.62 6.75
C TYR A 455 15.02 10.49 5.56
N THR A 456 16.00 11.01 4.83
CA THR A 456 15.82 11.93 3.71
C THR A 456 16.68 11.50 2.54
N ILE A 457 16.24 11.79 1.32
CA ILE A 457 17.01 11.60 0.09
C ILE A 457 16.97 12.91 -0.70
N SER A 458 18.13 13.39 -1.16
CA SER A 458 18.27 14.58 -2.01
C SER A 458 18.46 14.19 -3.47
N PRO A 459 18.23 15.10 -4.43
CA PRO A 459 18.58 14.86 -5.83
C PRO A 459 20.09 14.57 -6.03
N ASP A 460 20.97 15.18 -5.24
CA ASP A 460 22.41 14.85 -5.29
C ASP A 460 22.75 13.46 -4.79
N ASN A 461 21.95 12.87 -3.88
CA ASN A 461 22.11 11.46 -3.52
C ASN A 461 21.85 10.54 -4.72
N ILE A 462 20.85 10.87 -5.56
CA ILE A 462 20.56 10.14 -6.81
C ILE A 462 21.75 10.24 -7.78
N VAL A 463 22.31 11.45 -7.95
CA VAL A 463 23.48 11.66 -8.80
C VAL A 463 24.70 10.92 -8.25
N THR A 464 24.93 10.97 -6.93
CA THR A 464 26.05 10.29 -6.28
C THR A 464 26.01 8.78 -6.51
N GLU A 465 24.83 8.18 -6.43
CA GLU A 465 24.61 6.76 -6.74
C GLU A 465 24.88 6.47 -8.22
N ALA A 466 24.33 7.29 -9.12
CA ALA A 466 24.54 7.11 -10.56
C ALA A 466 25.98 7.26 -11.04
N LEU A 467 26.85 7.90 -10.27
CA LEU A 467 28.28 8.01 -10.59
C LEU A 467 29.12 6.83 -10.08
N GLN A 468 28.51 5.89 -9.36
CA GLN A 468 29.16 4.74 -8.73
C GLN A 468 28.51 3.40 -9.11
N ASN A 469 27.24 3.43 -9.54
CA ASN A 469 26.45 2.27 -9.89
C ASN A 469 26.50 2.01 -11.40
N GLU A 470 26.92 0.81 -11.81
CA GLU A 470 27.03 0.43 -13.23
C GLU A 470 25.66 0.31 -13.94
N ASP A 471 24.57 0.19 -13.18
CA ASP A 471 23.19 0.11 -13.68
C ASP A 471 22.54 1.50 -13.91
N LEU A 472 23.30 2.58 -13.71
CA LEU A 472 22.86 3.96 -13.91
C LEU A 472 23.90 4.73 -14.74
N GLU A 473 23.50 5.27 -15.89
CA GLU A 473 24.40 5.99 -16.78
C GLU A 473 23.94 7.44 -16.99
N PRO A 474 24.76 8.45 -16.67
CA PRO A 474 24.56 9.81 -17.16
C PRO A 474 24.54 9.83 -18.70
N SER A 475 23.42 10.22 -19.31
CA SER A 475 23.23 10.11 -20.77
C SER A 475 23.13 11.46 -21.48
N ILE A 476 22.60 12.49 -20.82
CA ILE A 476 22.47 13.84 -21.38
C ILE A 476 22.92 14.85 -20.31
N LEU A 477 23.70 15.85 -20.72
CA LEU A 477 24.13 16.94 -19.86
C LEU A 477 23.97 18.29 -20.57
N TYR A 478 23.19 19.18 -19.97
CA TYR A 478 23.18 20.59 -20.32
C TYR A 478 23.65 21.40 -19.12
N LEU A 479 24.61 22.30 -19.33
CA LEU A 479 25.06 23.27 -18.33
C LEU A 479 24.96 24.67 -18.92
N ASN A 480 24.40 25.60 -18.15
CA ASN A 480 24.13 26.97 -18.55
C ASN A 480 23.40 27.06 -19.90
N GLY A 481 22.42 26.19 -20.13
CA GLY A 481 21.64 26.11 -21.35
C GLY A 481 22.36 25.57 -22.59
N LYS A 482 23.56 25.00 -22.45
CA LYS A 482 24.33 24.42 -23.55
C LYS A 482 24.56 22.94 -23.34
N GLU A 483 24.47 22.18 -24.41
CA GLU A 483 24.81 20.76 -24.41
C GLU A 483 26.30 20.60 -24.14
N GLU A 484 26.62 19.72 -23.21
CA GLU A 484 27.98 19.42 -22.79
C GLU A 484 28.23 17.93 -22.95
N ARG A 485 29.49 17.57 -23.20
CA ARG A 485 29.87 16.16 -23.16
C ARG A 485 29.66 15.64 -21.74
N VAL A 486 28.99 14.49 -21.62
CA VAL A 486 28.89 13.77 -20.36
C VAL A 486 30.29 13.39 -19.88
N ASP A 487 30.65 13.88 -18.69
CA ASP A 487 31.92 13.62 -18.02
C ASP A 487 31.62 13.41 -16.53
N VAL A 488 31.86 12.17 -16.06
CA VAL A 488 31.58 11.74 -14.69
C VAL A 488 32.36 12.57 -13.66
N ASP A 489 33.61 12.96 -13.96
CA ASP A 489 34.42 13.75 -13.04
C ASP A 489 33.89 15.18 -12.93
N LYS A 490 33.44 15.74 -14.06
CA LYS A 490 32.78 17.06 -14.10
C LYS A 490 31.48 17.05 -13.28
N ILE A 491 30.62 16.04 -13.48
CA ILE A 491 29.35 15.91 -12.72
C ILE A 491 29.64 15.75 -11.23
N ARG A 492 30.64 14.92 -10.87
CA ARG A 492 31.07 14.74 -9.48
C ARG A 492 31.59 16.03 -8.84
N GLN A 493 32.28 16.88 -9.61
CA GLN A 493 32.76 18.17 -9.13
C GLN A 493 31.61 19.12 -8.82
N LEU A 494 30.58 19.19 -9.68
CA LEU A 494 29.39 20.03 -9.45
C LEU A 494 28.71 19.69 -8.12
N SER A 495 28.51 18.40 -7.84
CA SER A 495 27.91 17.91 -6.59
C SER A 495 28.77 18.16 -5.34
N ARG A 496 30.10 18.31 -5.49
CA ARG A 496 31.03 18.55 -4.36
C ARG A 496 31.24 20.02 -4.02
N GLU A 497 31.14 20.92 -4.99
CA GLU A 497 31.43 22.34 -4.81
C GLU A 497 30.34 23.10 -4.01
N GLN A 498 29.20 22.46 -3.73
CA GLN A 498 28.06 23.05 -2.99
C GLN A 498 27.67 22.27 -1.71
N ALA A 499 28.42 21.23 -1.33
CA ALA A 499 28.21 20.43 -0.12
C ALA A 499 28.80 21.07 1.14
#